data_AF-A0A7W1B3V4-F1
#
_entry.id   AF-A0A7W1B3V4-F1
#
_cell.length_a   1.000
_cell.length_b   1.000
_cell.length_c   1.000
_cell.angle_alpha   90.00
_cell.angle_beta   90.00
_cell.angle_gamma   90.00
#
_symmetry.space_group_name_H-M   'P 1'
#
loop_
_entity.id
_entity.type
_entity.pdbx_description
1 polymer ?
#
loop_
_entity_poly.entity_id
_entity_poly.type
_entity_poly.pdbx_seq_one_letter_code
_entity_poly.pdbx_strand_id
1 'polypeptide(L)'
;MAHGYTNATVTDHQVVVKTYLGPDSQQRQAREELALRKLTGKLPVPTLLDSAAGTLTTRFLSGVPGQDAIETGHAAEVLRACGRLLAQLQQVDPRNLFEVSAGATLVHNDFGPNNMLMDSDLQSVQLLCDWEWVTVGHRLTDLAWAEFIVRLHHRESVQALVALFDGYGDKPAWQARQAAMTARAAVHREFVRRWHGHQAEALWRDRITAIASWREI
;
A
#
# COMPACT_ATOMS: atom_id res chain seq x y z
N MET A 1 4.00 -7.26 -16.98
CA MET A 1 2.69 -7.83 -16.58
C MET A 1 1.88 -6.72 -15.95
N ALA A 2 0.57 -6.65 -16.16
CA ALA A 2 -0.27 -5.71 -15.43
C ALA A 2 -0.29 -6.13 -13.95
N HIS A 3 0.34 -5.34 -13.08
CA HIS A 3 0.51 -5.63 -11.66
C HIS A 3 -0.76 -5.27 -10.88
N GLY A 4 -1.89 -5.91 -11.23
CA GLY A 4 -3.16 -5.76 -10.52
C GLY A 4 -3.77 -7.13 -10.28
N TYR A 5 -3.68 -7.63 -9.05
CA TYR A 5 -4.31 -8.90 -8.69
C TYR A 5 -5.82 -8.75 -8.49
N THR A 6 -6.28 -7.55 -8.10
CA THR A 6 -7.65 -7.25 -7.63
C THR A 6 -8.55 -6.56 -8.64
N ASN A 7 -7.97 -5.92 -9.64
CA ASN A 7 -8.68 -5.00 -10.53
C ASN A 7 -8.10 -5.08 -11.95
N ALA A 8 -8.95 -4.80 -12.93
CA ALA A 8 -8.49 -4.54 -14.29
C ALA A 8 -8.30 -3.02 -14.47
N THR A 9 -7.09 -2.61 -14.84
CA THR A 9 -6.72 -1.20 -15.00
C THR A 9 -6.37 -0.91 -16.46
N VAL A 10 -6.98 0.13 -17.01
CA VAL A 10 -6.71 0.64 -18.37
C VAL A 10 -6.34 2.12 -18.27
N THR A 11 -5.38 2.56 -19.09
CA THR A 11 -4.95 3.96 -19.15
C THR A 11 -4.71 4.37 -20.60
N ASP A 12 -5.04 5.61 -20.93
CA ASP A 12 -4.73 6.28 -22.20
C ASP A 12 -3.74 7.45 -22.01
N HIS A 13 -3.06 7.49 -20.85
CA HIS A 13 -2.20 8.59 -20.40
C HIS A 13 -2.89 9.94 -20.14
N GLN A 14 -4.22 9.99 -20.19
CA GLN A 14 -5.02 11.11 -19.69
C GLN A 14 -5.82 10.72 -18.46
N VAL A 15 -6.38 9.51 -18.47
CA VAL A 15 -7.14 8.93 -17.37
C VAL A 15 -6.67 7.52 -17.05
N VAL A 16 -6.93 7.09 -15.82
CA VAL A 16 -6.80 5.70 -15.38
C VAL A 16 -8.17 5.21 -14.98
N VAL A 17 -8.65 4.17 -15.66
CA VAL A 17 -9.91 3.50 -15.37
C VAL A 17 -9.63 2.19 -14.66
N LYS A 18 -10.15 2.05 -13.45
CA LYS A 18 -10.00 0.87 -12.59
C LYS A 18 -11.35 0.15 -12.48
N THR A 19 -11.39 -1.12 -12.87
CA THR A 19 -12.56 -1.99 -12.78
C THR A 19 -12.38 -2.99 -11.65
N TYR A 20 -13.31 -3.03 -10.70
CA TYR A 20 -13.21 -3.84 -9.49
C TYR A 20 -13.72 -5.26 -9.71
N LEU A 21 -12.87 -6.26 -9.46
CA LEU A 21 -13.17 -7.68 -9.74
C LEU A 21 -13.01 -8.56 -8.50
N GLY A 22 -13.73 -9.67 -8.44
CA GLY A 22 -13.58 -10.63 -7.35
C GLY A 22 -14.29 -10.20 -6.05
N PRO A 23 -13.89 -10.77 -4.90
CA PRO A 23 -14.61 -10.60 -3.65
C PRO A 23 -14.75 -9.13 -3.23
N ASP A 24 -15.92 -8.80 -2.69
CA ASP A 24 -16.24 -7.53 -2.05
C ASP A 24 -15.98 -6.29 -2.95
N SER A 25 -16.03 -6.47 -4.28
CA SER A 25 -15.66 -5.44 -5.27
C SER A 25 -16.42 -4.11 -5.08
N GLN A 26 -17.72 -4.17 -4.82
CA GLN A 26 -18.53 -2.98 -4.55
C GLN A 26 -18.10 -2.25 -3.27
N GLN A 27 -17.76 -3.00 -2.21
CA GLN A 27 -17.33 -2.41 -0.93
C GLN A 27 -15.93 -1.80 -1.06
N ARG A 28 -15.03 -2.47 -1.79
CA ARG A 28 -13.69 -1.98 -2.13
C ARG A 28 -13.75 -0.69 -2.95
N GLN A 29 -14.60 -0.66 -3.97
CA GLN A 29 -14.85 0.55 -4.75
C GLN A 29 -15.36 1.69 -3.87
N ALA A 30 -16.42 1.45 -3.09
CA ALA A 30 -17.03 2.49 -2.25
C ALA A 30 -16.03 3.07 -1.24
N ARG A 31 -15.16 2.21 -0.70
CA ARG A 31 -14.10 2.61 0.21
C ARG A 31 -13.01 3.44 -0.47
N GLU A 32 -12.54 3.01 -1.65
CA GLU A 32 -11.57 3.80 -2.41
C GLU A 32 -12.16 5.16 -2.81
N GLU A 33 -13.41 5.19 -3.31
CA GLU A 33 -14.09 6.45 -3.64
C GLU A 33 -14.16 7.39 -2.43
N LEU A 34 -14.58 6.87 -1.27
CA LEU A 34 -14.64 7.65 -0.04
C LEU A 34 -13.26 8.21 0.33
N ALA A 35 -12.21 7.39 0.23
CA ALA A 35 -10.84 7.79 0.52
C ALA A 35 -10.38 8.92 -0.41
N LEU A 36 -10.53 8.74 -1.73
CA LEU A 36 -10.12 9.75 -2.72
C LEU A 36 -10.84 11.09 -2.48
N ARG A 37 -12.14 11.06 -2.18
CA ARG A 37 -12.92 12.29 -1.89
C ARG A 37 -12.53 12.95 -0.57
N LYS A 38 -12.22 12.19 0.49
CA LYS A 38 -11.99 12.74 1.84
C LYS A 38 -10.53 13.10 2.13
N LEU A 39 -9.60 12.49 1.40
CA LEU A 39 -8.15 12.65 1.59
C LEU A 39 -7.51 13.59 0.57
N THR A 40 -8.22 13.95 -0.51
CA THR A 40 -7.74 14.99 -1.43
C THR A 40 -7.42 16.28 -0.68
N GLY A 41 -6.27 16.89 -1.00
CA GLY A 41 -5.73 18.06 -0.30
C GLY A 41 -5.08 17.77 1.07
N LYS A 42 -5.18 16.55 1.60
CA LYS A 42 -4.52 16.12 2.85
C LYS A 42 -3.37 15.15 2.60
N LEU A 43 -3.55 14.27 1.62
CA LEU A 43 -2.58 13.26 1.20
C LEU A 43 -2.50 13.23 -0.35
N PRO A 44 -1.37 12.77 -0.92
CA PRO A 44 -1.20 12.62 -2.36
C PRO A 44 -2.03 11.43 -2.88
N VAL A 45 -3.34 11.61 -3.06
CA VAL A 45 -4.26 10.58 -3.56
C VAL A 45 -4.66 10.82 -5.02
N PRO A 46 -5.05 9.78 -5.77
CA PRO A 46 -5.62 9.93 -7.11
C PRO A 46 -6.74 10.96 -7.16
N THR A 47 -6.68 11.84 -8.16
CA THR A 47 -7.77 12.79 -8.42
C THR A 47 -8.91 12.03 -9.08
N LEU A 48 -9.98 11.80 -8.33
CA LEU A 48 -11.20 11.17 -8.84
C LEU A 48 -11.89 12.09 -9.86
N LEU A 49 -12.14 11.56 -11.06
CA LEU A 49 -12.85 12.25 -12.14
C LEU A 49 -14.29 11.75 -12.27
N ASP A 50 -14.51 10.45 -12.14
CA ASP A 50 -15.83 9.82 -12.25
C ASP A 50 -15.93 8.54 -11.42
N SER A 51 -17.16 8.20 -10.99
CA SER A 51 -17.49 6.95 -10.28
C SER A 51 -18.76 6.35 -10.87
N ALA A 52 -18.67 5.13 -11.37
CA ALA A 52 -19.79 4.36 -11.89
C ALA A 52 -19.79 2.96 -11.29
N ALA A 53 -20.90 2.22 -11.35
CA ALA A 53 -20.97 0.90 -10.72
C ALA A 53 -19.88 -0.05 -11.24
N GLY A 54 -18.99 -0.49 -10.35
CA GLY A 54 -17.86 -1.37 -10.66
C GLY A 54 -16.60 -0.67 -11.18
N THR A 55 -16.61 0.66 -11.37
CA THR A 55 -15.47 1.39 -11.95
C THR A 55 -15.20 2.74 -11.28
N LEU A 56 -13.92 3.08 -11.12
CA LEU A 56 -13.48 4.45 -10.82
C LEU A 56 -12.59 4.96 -11.96
N THR A 57 -12.79 6.22 -12.32
CA THR A 57 -11.93 6.93 -13.28
C THR A 57 -11.18 8.02 -12.54
N THR A 58 -9.85 8.00 -12.63
CA THR A 58 -8.97 8.98 -12.00
C THR A 58 -8.11 9.67 -13.06
N ARG A 59 -7.60 10.86 -12.74
CA ARG A 59 -6.65 11.57 -13.61
C ARG A 59 -5.34 10.78 -13.67
N PHE A 60 -4.83 10.58 -14.88
CA PHE A 60 -3.47 10.07 -15.04
C PHE A 60 -2.46 11.10 -14.55
N LEU A 61 -1.47 10.63 -13.78
CA LEU A 61 -0.34 11.44 -13.36
C LEU A 61 0.95 10.77 -13.82
N SER A 62 1.82 11.53 -14.48
CA SER A 62 3.17 11.10 -14.82
C SER A 62 4.09 11.16 -13.61
N GLY A 63 4.96 10.18 -13.47
CA GLY A 63 6.01 10.16 -12.46
C GLY A 63 6.78 8.85 -12.51
N VAL A 64 7.65 8.63 -11.54
CA VAL A 64 8.48 7.42 -11.49
C VAL A 64 7.85 6.42 -10.52
N PRO A 65 7.42 5.21 -10.96
CA PRO A 65 6.90 4.21 -10.04
C PRO A 65 7.95 3.86 -8.98
N GLY A 66 7.55 3.81 -7.71
CA GLY A 66 8.48 3.64 -6.58
C GLY A 66 9.24 2.31 -6.65
N GLN A 67 8.59 1.23 -7.07
CA GLN A 67 9.24 -0.06 -7.28
C GLN A 67 10.30 0.00 -8.40
N ASP A 68 10.04 0.71 -9.50
CA ASP A 68 10.96 0.84 -10.63
C ASP A 68 12.17 1.72 -10.23
N ALA A 69 11.94 2.74 -9.41
CA ALA A 69 13.01 3.55 -8.82
C ALA A 69 13.91 2.73 -7.88
N ILE A 70 13.35 1.79 -7.10
CA ILE A 70 14.15 0.86 -6.28
C ILE A 70 15.01 -0.02 -7.19
N GLU A 71 14.44 -0.61 -8.24
CA GLU A 71 15.14 -1.49 -9.19
C GLU A 71 16.28 -0.79 -9.94
N THR A 72 16.18 0.53 -10.11
CA THR A 72 17.20 1.37 -10.75
C THR A 72 18.23 1.95 -9.79
N GLY A 73 18.20 1.54 -8.51
CA GLY A 73 19.24 1.85 -7.51
C GLY A 73 18.90 2.99 -6.54
N HIS A 74 17.66 3.49 -6.54
CA HIS A 74 17.23 4.62 -5.70
C HIS A 74 16.43 4.17 -4.46
N ALA A 75 16.78 3.01 -3.91
CA ALA A 75 16.00 2.40 -2.85
C ALA A 75 15.95 3.26 -1.57
N ALA A 76 17.05 3.90 -1.20
CA ALA A 76 17.10 4.69 0.03
C ALA A 76 16.22 5.94 -0.05
N GLU A 77 16.21 6.62 -1.19
CA GLU A 77 15.41 7.82 -1.46
C GLU A 77 13.91 7.49 -1.41
N VAL A 78 13.50 6.45 -2.16
CA VAL A 78 12.12 5.97 -2.20
C VAL A 78 11.66 5.57 -0.80
N LEU A 79 12.42 4.73 -0.10
CA LEU A 79 12.02 4.22 1.21
C LEU A 79 11.95 5.32 2.26
N ARG A 80 12.85 6.31 2.22
CA ARG A 80 12.76 7.48 3.11
C ARG A 80 11.49 8.29 2.84
N ALA A 81 11.14 8.50 1.57
CA ALA A 81 9.90 9.17 1.20
C ALA A 81 8.66 8.35 1.61
N CYS A 82 8.69 7.01 1.47
CA CYS A 82 7.65 6.12 2.00
C CYS A 82 7.45 6.33 3.50
N GLY A 83 8.54 6.33 4.28
CA GLY A 83 8.49 6.49 5.73
C GLY A 83 7.86 7.83 6.15
N ARG A 84 8.28 8.92 5.50
CA ARG A 84 7.72 10.26 5.73
C ARG A 84 6.23 10.34 5.41
N LEU A 85 5.83 9.80 4.25
CA LEU A 85 4.43 9.77 3.87
C LEU A 85 3.60 8.95 4.86
N LEU A 86 4.11 7.82 5.35
CA LEU A 86 3.39 7.02 6.34
C LEU A 86 3.18 7.79 7.64
N ALA A 87 4.23 8.48 8.12
CA ALA A 87 4.11 9.31 9.31
C ALA A 87 3.02 10.39 9.13
N GLN A 88 2.95 11.04 7.96
CA GLN A 88 1.91 12.00 7.62
C GLN A 88 0.52 11.35 7.54
N LEU A 89 0.39 10.20 6.88
CA LEU A 89 -0.87 9.45 6.76
C LEU A 89 -1.47 9.17 8.14
N GLN A 90 -0.63 8.77 9.09
CA GLN A 90 -1.05 8.42 10.45
C GLN A 90 -1.43 9.62 11.33
N GLN A 91 -1.19 10.86 10.87
CA GLN A 91 -1.72 12.08 11.50
C GLN A 91 -3.15 12.41 11.03
N VAL A 92 -3.65 11.77 9.98
CA VAL A 92 -5.01 11.99 9.52
C VAL A 92 -5.99 11.36 10.50
N ASP A 93 -6.89 12.18 11.06
CA ASP A 93 -7.94 11.70 11.93
C ASP A 93 -8.88 10.74 11.17
N PRO A 94 -8.93 9.44 11.55
CA PRO A 94 -9.73 8.45 10.84
C PRO A 94 -11.23 8.70 10.96
N ARG A 95 -11.68 9.53 11.90
CA ARG A 95 -13.09 9.94 12.03
C ARG A 95 -13.59 10.74 10.82
N ASN A 96 -12.68 11.21 9.96
CA ASN A 96 -13.03 11.80 8.67
C ASN A 96 -13.58 10.79 7.66
N LEU A 97 -13.34 9.49 7.85
CA LEU A 97 -13.72 8.41 6.94
C LEU A 97 -14.59 7.35 7.61
N PHE A 98 -14.35 7.05 8.89
CA PHE A 98 -14.97 5.93 9.58
C PHE A 98 -15.56 6.35 10.92
N GLU A 99 -16.65 5.69 11.34
CA GLU A 99 -17.19 5.84 12.69
C GLU A 99 -16.36 5.03 13.68
N VAL A 100 -15.42 5.67 14.37
CA VAL A 100 -14.43 5.03 15.24
C VAL A 100 -14.16 5.83 16.50
N SER A 101 -13.68 5.15 17.54
CA SER A 101 -13.25 5.81 18.78
C SER A 101 -12.01 6.68 18.57
N ALA A 102 -11.82 7.64 19.47
CA ALA A 102 -10.58 8.41 19.53
C ALA A 102 -9.36 7.48 19.70
N GLY A 103 -8.25 7.82 19.07
CA GLY A 103 -6.98 7.06 19.14
C GLY A 103 -6.84 5.94 18.10
N ALA A 104 -7.84 5.70 17.24
CA ALA A 104 -7.67 4.83 16.08
C ALA A 104 -6.66 5.42 15.08
N THR A 105 -5.97 4.56 14.32
CA THR A 105 -5.02 4.98 13.27
C THR A 105 -5.57 4.59 11.91
N LEU A 106 -5.59 5.54 10.97
CA LEU A 106 -5.88 5.26 9.57
C LEU A 106 -4.74 4.41 8.98
N VAL A 107 -5.08 3.33 8.30
CA VAL A 107 -4.12 2.44 7.63
C VAL A 107 -4.57 2.19 6.19
N HIS A 108 -3.62 2.24 5.26
CA HIS A 108 -3.83 1.98 3.83
C HIS A 108 -4.09 0.49 3.56
N ASN A 109 -3.45 -0.41 4.34
CA ASN A 109 -3.46 -1.87 4.21
C ASN A 109 -2.85 -2.44 2.93
N ASP A 110 -2.44 -1.62 1.98
CA ASP A 110 -1.57 -2.04 0.89
C ASP A 110 -0.46 -1.01 0.70
N PHE A 111 0.12 -0.55 1.81
CA PHE A 111 1.10 0.52 1.80
C PHE A 111 2.48 -0.01 1.40
N GLY A 112 3.10 0.60 0.40
CA GLY A 112 4.44 0.25 -0.01
C GLY A 112 4.87 0.94 -1.29
N PRO A 113 6.16 0.83 -1.67
CA PRO A 113 6.71 1.47 -2.87
C PRO A 113 6.06 0.99 -4.18
N ASN A 114 5.47 -0.20 -4.19
CA ASN A 114 4.71 -0.74 -5.32
C ASN A 114 3.45 0.07 -5.65
N ASN A 115 2.90 0.81 -4.68
CA ASN A 115 1.70 1.62 -4.86
C ASN A 115 2.00 3.12 -4.87
N MET A 116 3.27 3.50 -5.10
CA MET A 116 3.70 4.90 -5.08
C MET A 116 4.19 5.38 -6.44
N LEU A 117 3.89 6.63 -6.73
CA LEU A 117 4.49 7.41 -7.80
C LEU A 117 5.35 8.52 -7.19
N MET A 118 6.63 8.52 -7.51
CA MET A 118 7.62 9.48 -7.03
C MET A 118 7.65 10.72 -7.93
N ASP A 119 8.11 11.83 -7.38
CA ASP A 119 8.58 12.98 -8.16
C ASP A 119 9.88 12.67 -8.92
N SER A 120 10.24 13.53 -9.86
CA SER A 120 11.39 13.30 -10.74
C SER A 120 12.73 13.34 -10.00
N ASP A 121 12.81 14.00 -8.85
CA ASP A 121 14.00 14.05 -7.99
C ASP A 121 13.96 13.01 -6.84
N LEU A 122 12.92 12.18 -6.81
CA LEU A 122 12.69 11.08 -5.86
C LEU A 122 12.67 11.53 -4.39
N GLN A 123 12.40 12.82 -4.13
CA GLN A 123 12.36 13.37 -2.78
C GLN A 123 10.98 13.23 -2.14
N SER A 124 9.91 13.09 -2.92
CA SER A 124 8.56 13.00 -2.39
C SER A 124 7.67 12.06 -3.20
N VAL A 125 6.62 11.59 -2.54
CA VAL A 125 5.59 10.78 -3.16
C VAL A 125 4.54 11.73 -3.75
N GLN A 126 4.44 11.77 -5.08
CA GLN A 126 3.40 12.52 -5.78
C GLN A 126 2.04 11.84 -5.72
N LEU A 127 2.02 10.50 -5.60
CA LEU A 127 0.79 9.72 -5.58
C LEU A 127 0.96 8.43 -4.76
N LEU A 128 0.00 8.15 -3.88
CA LEU A 128 -0.22 6.84 -3.28
C LEU A 128 -1.53 6.28 -3.85
N CYS A 129 -1.44 5.17 -4.57
CA CYS A 129 -2.55 4.51 -5.27
C CYS A 129 -3.18 3.40 -4.41
N ASP A 130 -4.32 2.88 -4.89
CA ASP A 130 -4.96 1.65 -4.40
C ASP A 130 -5.49 1.71 -2.95
N TRP A 131 -6.35 2.70 -2.70
CA TRP A 131 -6.97 2.95 -1.40
C TRP A 131 -8.12 1.99 -1.04
N GLU A 132 -8.40 0.99 -1.86
CA GLU A 132 -9.54 0.06 -1.70
C GLU A 132 -9.48 -0.81 -0.43
N TRP A 133 -8.35 -0.83 0.26
CA TRP A 133 -8.14 -1.55 1.51
C TRP A 133 -8.08 -0.64 2.75
N VAL A 134 -8.22 0.68 2.58
CA VAL A 134 -8.10 1.63 3.69
C VAL A 134 -9.10 1.33 4.81
N THR A 135 -8.62 1.31 6.05
CA THR A 135 -9.47 1.12 7.23
C THR A 135 -8.80 1.75 8.45
N VAL A 136 -9.33 1.47 9.64
CA VAL A 136 -8.62 1.69 10.90
C VAL A 136 -7.91 0.45 11.37
N GLY A 137 -6.69 0.61 11.89
CA GLY A 137 -5.90 -0.52 12.34
C GLY A 137 -4.73 -0.10 13.23
N HIS A 138 -3.84 -1.05 13.45
CA HIS A 138 -2.63 -0.80 14.20
C HIS A 138 -1.62 0.02 13.39
N ARG A 139 -0.97 1.02 14.00
CA ARG A 139 0.01 1.89 13.31
C ARG A 139 1.16 1.14 12.63
N LEU A 140 1.47 -0.08 13.06
CA LEU A 140 2.53 -0.87 12.45
C LEU A 140 2.13 -1.61 11.18
N THR A 141 0.82 -1.71 10.88
CA THR A 141 0.34 -2.51 9.73
C THR A 141 1.03 -2.10 8.44
N ASP A 142 1.00 -0.80 8.12
CA ASP A 142 1.54 -0.28 6.86
C ASP A 142 3.08 -0.22 6.86
N LEU A 143 3.70 0.11 7.99
CA LEU A 143 5.17 0.16 8.10
C LEU A 143 5.76 -1.24 7.88
N ALA A 144 5.18 -2.24 8.54
CA ALA A 144 5.57 -3.63 8.40
C ALA A 144 5.27 -4.14 6.98
N TRP A 145 4.17 -3.72 6.36
CA TRP A 145 3.85 -4.10 4.98
C TRP A 145 4.84 -3.54 3.97
N ALA A 146 5.26 -2.29 4.10
CA ALA A 146 6.32 -1.73 3.27
C ALA A 146 7.65 -2.50 3.42
N GLU A 147 8.03 -2.88 4.66
CA GLU A 147 9.18 -3.74 4.90
C GLU A 147 9.03 -5.11 4.24
N PHE A 148 7.84 -5.72 4.33
CA PHE A 148 7.53 -7.00 3.67
C PHE A 148 7.69 -6.92 2.15
N ILE A 149 7.19 -5.86 1.51
CA ILE A 149 7.31 -5.66 0.06
C ILE A 149 8.77 -5.64 -0.37
N VAL A 150 9.62 -4.86 0.30
CA VAL A 150 11.06 -4.78 -0.01
C VAL A 150 11.73 -6.14 0.20
N ARG A 151 11.51 -6.79 1.35
CA ARG A 151 12.12 -8.10 1.63
C ARG A 151 11.70 -9.19 0.65
N LEU A 152 10.50 -9.10 0.10
CA LEU A 152 9.99 -10.09 -0.82
C LEU A 152 10.44 -9.83 -2.27
N HIS A 153 10.35 -8.57 -2.72
CA HIS A 153 10.46 -8.17 -4.12
C HIS A 153 11.78 -7.48 -4.48
N HIS A 154 12.47 -6.86 -3.52
CA HIS A 154 13.69 -6.08 -3.72
C HIS A 154 14.78 -6.53 -2.74
N ARG A 155 15.16 -7.81 -2.83
CA ARG A 155 15.99 -8.48 -1.81
C ARG A 155 17.38 -7.87 -1.70
N GLU A 156 17.92 -7.42 -2.82
CA GLU A 156 19.17 -6.68 -2.95
C GLU A 156 19.14 -5.32 -2.24
N SER A 157 17.95 -4.75 -2.04
CA SER A 157 17.74 -3.45 -1.41
C SER A 157 17.35 -3.53 0.06
N VAL A 158 17.38 -4.71 0.70
CA VAL A 158 16.97 -4.88 2.11
C VAL A 158 17.77 -3.97 3.07
N GLN A 159 19.04 -3.66 2.77
CA GLN A 159 19.83 -2.73 3.58
C GLN A 159 19.28 -1.30 3.56
N ALA A 160 18.58 -0.90 2.49
CA ALA A 160 17.98 0.43 2.37
C ALA A 160 16.74 0.64 3.26
N LEU A 161 16.21 -0.42 3.89
CA LEU A 161 15.10 -0.32 4.85
C LEU A 161 15.43 0.53 6.08
N VAL A 162 16.72 0.76 6.40
CA VAL A 162 17.10 1.76 7.41
C VAL A 162 16.51 3.13 7.05
N ALA A 163 16.52 3.51 5.77
CA ALA A 163 15.96 4.77 5.31
C ALA A 163 14.43 4.85 5.47
N LEU A 164 13.70 3.72 5.39
CA LEU A 164 12.27 3.66 5.69
C LEU A 164 12.01 4.09 7.13
N PHE A 165 12.76 3.51 8.07
CA PHE A 165 12.60 3.81 9.50
C PHE A 165 13.05 5.23 9.84
N ASP A 166 14.15 5.70 9.24
CA ASP A 166 14.60 7.09 9.39
C ASP A 166 13.54 8.08 8.91
N GLY A 167 12.92 7.80 7.75
CA GLY A 167 11.83 8.62 7.21
C GLY A 167 10.56 8.58 8.07
N TYR A 168 10.25 7.42 8.66
CA TYR A 168 9.14 7.24 9.59
C TYR A 168 9.39 7.91 10.95
N GLY A 169 10.66 8.07 11.34
CA GLY A 169 11.09 8.65 12.61
C GLY A 169 11.18 7.65 13.76
N ASP A 170 10.97 6.36 13.50
CA ASP A 170 11.06 5.30 14.50
C ASP A 170 11.39 3.94 13.84
N LYS A 171 12.06 3.07 14.60
CA LYS A 171 12.27 1.65 14.25
C LYS A 171 11.64 0.79 15.35
N PRO A 172 10.34 0.45 15.23
CA PRO A 172 9.62 -0.40 16.19
C PRO A 172 10.31 -1.76 16.34
N ALA A 173 10.21 -2.46 17.47
CA ALA A 173 10.91 -3.74 17.70
C ALA A 173 10.62 -4.81 16.63
N TRP A 174 11.62 -5.64 16.29
CA TRP A 174 11.52 -6.66 15.22
C TRP A 174 10.32 -7.57 15.37
N GLN A 175 10.10 -8.10 16.57
CA GLN A 175 9.01 -9.03 16.86
C GLN A 175 7.65 -8.40 16.52
N ALA A 176 7.47 -7.10 16.79
CA ALA A 176 6.23 -6.40 16.48
C ALA A 176 6.05 -6.19 14.96
N ARG A 177 7.13 -5.84 14.25
CA ARG A 177 7.09 -5.69 12.78
C ARG A 177 6.81 -7.04 12.09
N GLN A 178 7.50 -8.10 12.49
CA GLN A 178 7.31 -9.45 11.97
C GLN A 178 5.88 -9.96 12.22
N ALA A 179 5.34 -9.78 13.43
CA ALA A 179 3.96 -10.14 13.76
C ALA A 179 2.94 -9.39 12.87
N ALA A 180 3.16 -8.09 12.63
CA ALA A 180 2.30 -7.29 11.75
C ALA A 180 2.36 -7.78 10.29
N MET A 181 3.55 -8.11 9.76
CA MET A 181 3.68 -8.72 8.42
C MET A 181 2.93 -10.04 8.33
N THR A 182 3.10 -10.92 9.30
CA THR A 182 2.43 -12.23 9.33
C THR A 182 0.91 -12.08 9.39
N ALA A 183 0.40 -11.18 10.24
CA ALA A 183 -1.03 -10.91 10.34
C ALA A 183 -1.58 -10.40 9.01
N ARG A 184 -0.89 -9.47 8.34
CA ARG A 184 -1.34 -8.94 7.04
C ARG A 184 -1.29 -10.00 5.94
N ALA A 185 -0.23 -10.79 5.89
CA ALA A 185 -0.10 -11.90 4.94
C ALA A 185 -1.20 -12.96 5.12
N ALA A 186 -1.65 -13.21 6.36
CA ALA A 186 -2.79 -14.10 6.63
C ALA A 186 -4.11 -13.56 6.06
N VAL A 187 -4.33 -12.24 6.12
CA VAL A 187 -5.51 -11.61 5.49
C VAL A 187 -5.45 -11.76 3.96
N HIS A 188 -4.28 -11.57 3.34
CA HIS A 188 -4.13 -11.80 1.89
C HIS A 188 -4.35 -13.27 1.51
N ARG A 189 -3.86 -14.21 2.32
CA ARG A 189 -4.11 -15.64 2.13
C ARG A 189 -5.60 -15.93 2.06
N GLU A 190 -6.36 -15.42 3.03
CA GLU A 190 -7.81 -15.61 3.08
C GLU A 190 -8.52 -14.96 1.90
N PHE A 191 -8.12 -13.75 1.49
CA PHE A 191 -8.68 -13.10 0.31
C PHE A 191 -8.46 -13.92 -0.96
N VAL A 192 -7.24 -14.38 -1.21
CA VAL A 192 -6.91 -15.20 -2.38
C VAL A 192 -7.63 -16.54 -2.35
N ARG A 193 -7.80 -17.14 -1.17
CA ARG A 193 -8.59 -18.37 -0.99
C ARG A 193 -10.05 -18.16 -1.40
N ARG A 194 -10.67 -17.05 -0.99
CA ARG A 194 -12.07 -16.72 -1.37
C ARG A 194 -12.23 -16.46 -2.85
N TRP A 195 -11.21 -15.95 -3.52
CA TRP A 195 -11.29 -15.62 -4.94
C TRP A 195 -10.95 -16.79 -5.85
N HIS A 196 -9.79 -17.41 -5.64
CA HIS A 196 -9.20 -18.39 -6.56
C HIS A 196 -9.23 -19.81 -5.99
N GLY A 197 -9.87 -20.02 -4.84
CA GLY A 197 -9.99 -21.32 -4.19
C GLY A 197 -8.78 -21.71 -3.35
N HIS A 198 -8.86 -22.88 -2.71
CA HIS A 198 -7.89 -23.35 -1.71
C HIS A 198 -6.46 -23.47 -2.24
N GLN A 199 -6.27 -23.88 -3.49
CA GLN A 199 -4.92 -24.06 -4.06
C GLN A 199 -4.16 -22.74 -4.18
N ALA A 200 -4.85 -21.63 -4.42
CA ALA A 200 -4.25 -20.33 -4.60
C ALA A 200 -3.64 -19.75 -3.30
N GLU A 201 -4.04 -20.28 -2.14
CA GLU A 201 -3.53 -19.82 -0.84
C GLU A 201 -2.11 -20.33 -0.53
N ALA A 202 -1.63 -21.34 -1.27
CA ALA A 202 -0.33 -21.99 -1.04
C ALA A 202 0.83 -20.99 -1.07
N LEU A 203 0.86 -20.09 -2.05
CA LEU A 203 1.87 -19.04 -2.16
C LEU A 203 1.94 -18.16 -0.90
N TRP A 204 0.78 -17.81 -0.34
CA TRP A 204 0.72 -16.96 0.84
C TRP A 204 1.07 -17.72 2.12
N ARG A 205 0.78 -19.02 2.20
CA ARG A 205 1.31 -19.88 3.26
C ARG A 205 2.84 -19.92 3.23
N ASP A 206 3.44 -20.06 2.06
CA ASP A 206 4.90 -20.09 1.92
C ASP A 206 5.53 -18.75 2.29
N ARG A 207 4.89 -17.62 1.90
CA ARG A 207 5.30 -16.28 2.33
C ARG A 207 5.23 -16.10 3.86
N ILE A 208 4.19 -16.62 4.52
CA ILE A 208 4.06 -16.58 5.99
C ILE A 208 5.21 -17.35 6.65
N THR A 209 5.54 -18.54 6.14
CA THR A 209 6.69 -19.33 6.61
C THR A 209 8.01 -18.58 6.40
N ALA A 210 8.18 -17.94 5.25
CA ALA A 210 9.37 -17.15 4.95
C ALA A 210 9.55 -15.96 5.90
N ILE A 211 8.46 -15.23 6.23
CA ILE A 211 8.48 -14.13 7.20
C ILE A 211 9.09 -14.61 8.53
N ALA A 212 8.70 -15.79 9.01
CA ALA A 212 9.20 -16.35 10.27
C ALA A 212 10.71 -16.65 10.25
N SER A 213 11.29 -16.93 9.08
CA SER A 213 12.73 -17.17 8.92
C SER A 213 13.57 -15.91 8.75
N TRP A 214 12.95 -14.75 8.47
CA TRP A 214 13.67 -13.51 8.29
C TRP A 214 14.34 -13.05 9.59
N ARG A 215 15.44 -12.30 9.43
CA ARG A 215 16.17 -11.68 10.52
C ARG A 215 16.08 -10.17 10.42
N GLU A 216 16.17 -9.53 11.59
CA GLU A 216 16.30 -8.08 11.68
C GLU A 216 17.56 -7.61 10.93
N ILE A 217 17.44 -6.44 10.32
CA ILE A 217 18.54 -5.67 9.72
C ILE A 217 19.13 -4.71 10.74
#